data_AF-A0A9W8AHA3-F1
#
_entry.id   AF-A0A9W8AHA3-F1
#
_cell.length_a   1.000
_cell.length_b   1.000
_cell.length_c   1.000
_cell.angle_alpha   90.00
_cell.angle_beta   90.00
_cell.angle_gamma   90.00
#
_symmetry.space_group_name_H-M   'P 1'
#
loop_
_entity.id
_entity.type
_entity.pdbx_description
1 polymer ?
#
loop_
_entity_poly.entity_id
_entity_poly.type
_entity_poly.pdbx_seq_one_letter_code
_entity_poly.pdbx_strand_id
1 'polypeptide(L)'
;MDPFYDDAKQIAELESLRSKLQQLRDSFLPFLQATDPRFPFTASWPEILNKFNILVARYVSLNRVLSENHLSALRKMVLHPQEPVGTDQEQQVLAVLLRTKLVPEVEKAQEVLIREAETCYAAGVTQALQERFVGSGPPAEELKLWKVTLVKYRSQTIALLPCLFSFKESLQSKAEAHDAVCLSAEQSLEKHLDQYRPQLKLRIVDEAEVRAAAAEPPPQLSPARAAGLLKEATTDLERLMRFVSSGTAG
;
A
#
# COMPACT_ATOMS: atom_id res chain seq x y z
N MET A 1 -33.22 23.33 -3.55
CA MET A 1 -32.45 22.07 -3.44
C MET A 1 -33.33 21.13 -2.65
N ASP A 2 -33.92 20.14 -3.32
CA ASP A 2 -34.81 19.19 -2.67
C ASP A 2 -34.00 18.27 -1.74
N PRO A 3 -34.38 18.12 -0.46
CA PRO A 3 -33.65 17.29 0.50
C PRO A 3 -33.59 15.82 0.07
N PHE A 4 -34.57 15.34 -0.69
CA PHE A 4 -34.62 13.96 -1.20
C PHE A 4 -33.58 13.64 -2.30
N TYR A 5 -33.04 14.65 -2.99
CA TYR A 5 -32.08 14.43 -4.07
C TYR A 5 -30.65 14.19 -3.54
N ASP A 6 -30.36 14.66 -2.33
CA ASP A 6 -29.08 14.45 -1.64
C ASP A 6 -28.98 13.01 -1.09
N ASP A 7 -30.09 12.47 -0.58
CA ASP A 7 -30.16 11.11 -0.02
C ASP A 7 -29.87 10.03 -1.07
N ALA A 8 -30.47 10.12 -2.26
CA ALA A 8 -30.26 9.14 -3.33
C ALA A 8 -28.79 9.07 -3.78
N LYS A 9 -28.12 10.21 -3.83
CA LYS A 9 -26.69 10.30 -4.17
C LYS A 9 -25.83 9.71 -3.07
N GLN A 10 -26.11 10.02 -1.80
CA GLN A 10 -25.39 9.47 -0.65
C GLN A 10 -25.55 7.94 -0.55
N ILE A 11 -26.75 7.42 -0.82
CA ILE A 11 -27.01 5.98 -0.87
C ILE A 11 -26.15 5.32 -1.96
N ALA A 12 -26.13 5.89 -3.18
CA ALA A 12 -25.31 5.36 -4.27
C ALA A 12 -23.81 5.37 -3.94
N GLU A 13 -23.33 6.42 -3.25
CA GLU A 13 -21.94 6.50 -2.78
C GLU A 13 -21.63 5.42 -1.72
N LEU A 14 -22.55 5.18 -0.77
CA LEU A 14 -22.43 4.11 0.23
C LEU A 14 -22.47 2.71 -0.40
N GLU A 15 -23.31 2.50 -1.41
CA GLU A 15 -23.38 1.22 -2.13
C GLU A 15 -22.10 0.93 -2.92
N SER A 16 -21.53 1.96 -3.55
CA SER A 16 -20.21 1.87 -4.21
C SER A 16 -19.12 1.50 -3.20
N LEU A 17 -19.10 2.19 -2.05
CA LEU A 17 -18.14 1.92 -0.98
C LEU A 17 -18.31 0.50 -0.41
N ARG A 18 -19.54 0.07 -0.16
CA ARG A 18 -19.88 -1.29 0.29
C ARG A 18 -19.35 -2.34 -0.70
N SER A 19 -19.56 -2.11 -1.99
CA SER A 19 -19.08 -3.02 -3.04
C SER A 19 -17.56 -3.13 -3.06
N LYS A 20 -16.84 -2.02 -2.87
CA LYS A 20 -15.37 -2.00 -2.78
C LYS A 20 -14.84 -2.69 -1.52
N LEU A 21 -15.49 -2.46 -0.37
CA LEU A 21 -15.16 -3.16 0.89
C LEU A 21 -15.40 -4.66 0.77
N GLN A 22 -16.48 -5.08 0.11
CA GLN A 22 -16.76 -6.49 -0.12
C GLN A 22 -15.67 -7.12 -1.01
N GLN A 23 -15.29 -6.47 -2.11
CA GLN A 23 -14.19 -6.95 -2.97
C GLN A 23 -12.86 -7.07 -2.21
N LEU A 24 -12.56 -6.12 -1.31
CA LEU A 24 -11.37 -6.19 -0.47
C LEU A 24 -11.46 -7.38 0.49
N ARG A 25 -12.59 -7.56 1.19
CA ARG A 25 -12.84 -8.71 2.07
C ARG A 25 -12.69 -10.04 1.32
N ASP A 26 -13.25 -10.15 0.13
CA ASP A 26 -13.19 -11.36 -0.69
C ASP A 26 -11.75 -11.69 -1.13
N SER A 27 -10.88 -10.68 -1.22
CA SER A 27 -9.44 -10.87 -1.49
C SER A 27 -8.61 -11.27 -0.26
N PHE A 28 -9.08 -10.93 0.96
CA PHE A 28 -8.40 -11.30 2.20
C PHE A 28 -8.47 -12.80 2.48
N LEU A 29 -9.63 -13.43 2.26
CA LEU A 29 -9.81 -14.84 2.62
C LEU A 29 -8.85 -15.78 1.86
N PRO A 30 -8.67 -15.68 0.53
CA PRO A 30 -7.69 -16.48 -0.20
C PRO A 30 -6.23 -16.17 0.18
N PHE A 31 -5.93 -14.93 0.58
CA PHE A 31 -4.60 -14.55 1.05
C PHE A 31 -4.31 -15.20 2.41
N LEU A 32 -5.23 -15.11 3.36
CA LEU A 32 -5.10 -15.74 4.68
C LEU A 32 -4.92 -17.26 4.56
N GLN A 33 -5.71 -17.92 3.70
CA GLN A 33 -5.58 -19.35 3.43
C GLN A 33 -4.20 -19.73 2.87
N ALA A 34 -3.62 -18.88 2.02
CA ALA A 34 -2.29 -19.12 1.44
C ALA A 34 -1.16 -18.92 2.46
N THR A 35 -1.37 -18.09 3.48
CA THR A 35 -0.38 -17.77 4.52
C THR A 35 -0.53 -18.58 5.80
N ASP A 36 -1.69 -19.22 6.02
CA ASP A 36 -1.98 -19.91 7.27
C ASP A 36 -1.28 -21.29 7.28
N PRO A 37 -0.40 -21.54 8.26
CA PRO A 37 0.37 -22.78 8.35
C PRO A 37 -0.50 -24.03 8.60
N ARG A 38 -1.78 -23.85 8.94
CA ARG A 38 -2.73 -24.95 9.15
C ARG A 38 -3.24 -25.57 7.86
N PHE A 39 -3.01 -24.96 6.70
CA PHE A 39 -3.42 -25.52 5.41
C PHE A 39 -2.35 -26.47 4.86
N PRO A 40 -2.74 -27.64 4.33
CA PRO A 40 -1.82 -28.70 3.95
C PRO A 40 -0.95 -28.39 2.72
N PHE A 41 -1.29 -27.32 1.98
CA PHE A 41 -0.53 -26.86 0.82
C PHE A 41 0.09 -25.52 1.16
N THR A 42 1.41 -25.52 1.41
CA THR A 42 2.18 -24.28 1.54
C THR A 42 2.19 -23.57 0.19
N ALA A 43 1.54 -22.42 0.11
CA ALA A 43 1.54 -21.61 -1.10
C ALA A 43 2.98 -21.19 -1.42
N SER A 44 3.33 -21.21 -2.71
CA SER A 44 4.65 -20.74 -3.14
C SER A 44 4.79 -19.23 -2.90
N TRP A 45 6.01 -18.74 -2.67
CA TRP A 45 6.24 -17.30 -2.50
C TRP A 45 5.67 -16.43 -3.65
N PRO A 46 5.83 -16.80 -4.93
CA PRO A 46 5.19 -16.07 -6.03
C PRO A 46 3.67 -16.01 -5.93
N GLU A 47 3.03 -17.06 -5.44
CA GLU A 47 1.57 -17.10 -5.26
C GLU A 47 1.14 -16.17 -4.12
N ILE A 48 1.86 -16.17 -3.00
CA ILE A 48 1.63 -15.24 -1.88
C ILE A 48 1.78 -13.80 -2.35
N LEU A 49 2.85 -13.51 -3.10
CA LEU A 49 3.12 -12.18 -3.65
C LEU A 49 2.01 -11.74 -4.62
N ASN A 50 1.54 -12.64 -5.49
CA ASN A 50 0.44 -12.34 -6.40
C ASN A 50 -0.85 -11.99 -5.64
N LYS A 51 -1.20 -12.77 -4.61
CA LYS A 51 -2.38 -12.50 -3.76
C LYS A 51 -2.22 -11.18 -2.98
N PHE A 52 -1.01 -10.89 -2.48
CA PHE A 52 -0.71 -9.62 -1.84
C PHE A 52 -0.86 -8.43 -2.79
N ASN A 53 -0.36 -8.53 -4.02
CA ASN A 53 -0.50 -7.48 -5.03
C ASN A 53 -1.98 -7.21 -5.37
N ILE A 54 -2.81 -8.26 -5.44
CA ILE A 54 -4.26 -8.11 -5.61
C ILE A 54 -4.85 -7.33 -4.43
N LEU A 55 -4.47 -7.67 -3.19
CA LEU A 55 -4.94 -6.97 -1.98
C LEU A 55 -4.54 -5.50 -1.99
N VAL A 56 -3.28 -5.20 -2.32
CA VAL A 56 -2.79 -3.81 -2.46
C VAL A 56 -3.58 -3.06 -3.53
N ALA A 57 -3.80 -3.65 -4.70
CA ALA A 57 -4.59 -3.02 -5.76
C ALA A 57 -6.04 -2.71 -5.32
N ARG A 58 -6.68 -3.62 -4.58
CA ARG A 58 -8.02 -3.39 -4.01
C ARG A 58 -8.02 -2.30 -2.95
N TYR A 59 -7.01 -2.28 -2.08
CA TYR A 59 -6.84 -1.25 -1.06
C TYR A 59 -6.62 0.15 -1.67
N VAL A 60 -5.74 0.26 -2.67
CA VAL A 60 -5.50 1.51 -3.40
C VAL A 60 -6.78 1.98 -4.10
N SER A 61 -7.53 1.07 -4.74
CA SER A 61 -8.82 1.40 -5.34
C SER A 61 -9.83 1.90 -4.30
N LEU A 62 -9.85 1.34 -3.09
CA LEU A 62 -10.71 1.81 -2.00
C LEU A 62 -10.28 3.20 -1.54
N ASN A 63 -8.99 3.41 -1.28
CA ASN A 63 -8.45 4.70 -0.85
C ASN A 63 -8.69 5.82 -1.87
N ARG A 64 -8.67 5.50 -3.16
CA ARG A 64 -9.01 6.46 -4.20
C ARG A 64 -10.46 6.93 -4.07
N VAL A 65 -11.41 6.01 -3.89
CA VAL A 65 -12.82 6.36 -3.65
C VAL A 65 -12.99 7.15 -2.35
N LEU A 66 -12.24 6.81 -1.30
CA LEU A 66 -12.28 7.51 -0.01
C LEU A 66 -11.68 8.93 -0.06
N SER A 67 -10.66 9.13 -0.91
CA SER A 67 -9.90 10.39 -1.04
C SER A 67 -10.51 11.34 -2.05
N GLU A 68 -11.15 10.84 -3.11
CA GLU A 68 -11.84 11.67 -4.09
C GLU A 68 -13.03 12.40 -3.43
N ASN A 69 -13.33 13.62 -3.91
CA ASN A 69 -14.34 14.55 -3.35
C ASN A 69 -15.76 13.96 -3.18
N HIS A 70 -16.00 12.75 -3.71
CA HIS A 70 -17.20 11.95 -3.52
C HIS A 70 -17.56 11.79 -2.03
N LEU A 71 -16.59 11.69 -1.10
CA LEU A 71 -16.92 11.52 0.33
C LEU A 71 -17.04 12.81 1.13
N SER A 72 -16.97 13.98 0.50
CA SER A 72 -17.23 15.25 1.20
C SER A 72 -18.65 15.31 1.79
N ALA A 73 -19.61 14.61 1.17
CA ALA A 73 -20.96 14.40 1.69
C ALA A 73 -20.97 13.41 2.87
N LEU A 74 -20.31 12.25 2.74
CA LEU A 74 -20.22 11.27 3.83
C LEU A 74 -19.52 11.80 5.09
N ARG A 75 -18.52 12.67 4.95
CA ARG A 75 -17.83 13.30 6.12
C ARG A 75 -18.77 14.18 6.97
N LYS A 76 -19.86 14.65 6.39
CA LYS A 76 -20.88 15.45 7.09
C LYS A 76 -22.03 14.60 7.63
N MET A 77 -22.07 13.31 7.26
CA MET A 77 -23.12 12.39 7.67
C MET A 77 -22.85 11.85 9.06
N VAL A 78 -23.88 11.84 9.90
CA VAL A 78 -23.85 11.22 11.23
C VAL A 78 -24.73 9.99 11.19
N LEU A 79 -24.16 8.84 11.52
CA LEU A 79 -24.89 7.58 11.58
C LEU A 79 -25.51 7.40 12.96
N HIS A 80 -26.80 7.13 13.01
CA HIS A 80 -27.49 6.71 14.23
C HIS A 80 -28.38 5.49 13.92
N PRO A 81 -28.62 4.61 14.90
CA PRO A 81 -29.62 3.55 14.75
C PRO A 81 -31.00 4.14 14.44
N GLN A 82 -31.75 3.47 13.55
CA GLN A 82 -33.09 3.90 13.18
C GLN A 82 -34.11 3.62 14.29
N GLU A 83 -33.91 2.53 15.03
CA GLU A 83 -34.74 2.12 16.16
C GLU A 83 -33.91 2.15 17.45
N PRO A 84 -34.53 2.49 18.60
CA PRO A 84 -33.87 2.38 19.89
C PRO A 84 -33.57 0.90 20.18
N VAL A 85 -32.33 0.60 20.57
CA VAL A 85 -31.93 -0.76 20.95
C VAL A 85 -32.72 -1.22 22.17
N GLY A 86 -33.32 -2.41 22.06
CA GLY A 86 -34.20 -2.95 23.10
C GLY A 86 -33.45 -3.75 24.17
N THR A 87 -32.22 -4.20 23.87
CA THR A 87 -31.42 -5.03 24.77
C THR A 87 -30.00 -4.50 24.96
N ASP A 88 -29.43 -4.74 26.15
CA ASP A 88 -28.04 -4.38 26.46
C ASP A 88 -27.04 -5.07 25.51
N GLN A 89 -27.35 -6.29 25.06
CA GLN A 89 -26.50 -7.04 24.13
C GLN A 89 -26.43 -6.37 22.75
N GLU A 90 -27.57 -5.93 22.20
CA GLU A 90 -27.61 -5.19 20.93
C GLU A 90 -26.88 -3.86 21.05
N GLN A 91 -27.03 -3.19 22.20
CA GLN A 91 -26.32 -1.94 22.47
C GLN A 91 -24.79 -2.15 22.48
N GLN A 92 -24.30 -3.25 23.06
CA GLN A 92 -22.89 -3.60 23.03
C GLN A 92 -22.39 -3.90 21.61
N VAL A 93 -23.17 -4.63 20.81
CA VAL A 93 -22.82 -4.94 19.41
C VAL A 93 -22.77 -3.67 18.57
N LEU A 94 -23.77 -2.78 18.69
CA LEU A 94 -23.78 -1.50 17.98
C LEU A 94 -22.61 -0.60 18.40
N ALA A 95 -22.25 -0.57 19.68
CA ALA A 95 -21.09 0.18 20.16
C ALA A 95 -19.78 -0.29 19.50
N VAL A 96 -19.67 -1.59 19.18
CA VAL A 96 -18.52 -2.13 18.45
C VAL A 96 -18.62 -1.80 16.95
N LEU A 97 -19.79 -1.95 16.33
CA LEU A 97 -19.98 -1.71 14.89
C LEU A 97 -19.81 -0.23 14.51
N LEU A 98 -20.28 0.69 15.35
CA LEU A 98 -20.20 2.14 15.14
C LEU A 98 -18.93 2.76 15.77
N ARG A 99 -18.00 1.93 16.25
CA ARG A 99 -16.76 2.41 16.86
C ARG A 99 -15.89 3.14 15.84
N THR A 100 -15.56 4.39 16.14
CA THR A 100 -14.60 5.21 15.38
C THR A 100 -13.21 5.23 16.00
N LYS A 101 -13.08 4.74 17.23
CA LYS A 101 -11.78 4.67 17.92
C LYS A 101 -10.85 3.72 17.17
N LEU A 102 -9.65 4.20 16.89
CA LEU A 102 -8.59 3.45 16.23
C LEU A 102 -8.25 2.15 16.97
N VAL A 103 -7.62 1.26 16.22
CA VAL A 103 -7.11 0.00 16.74
C VAL A 103 -5.85 0.30 17.57
N PRO A 104 -5.64 -0.33 18.75
CA PRO A 104 -4.59 0.08 19.69
C PRO A 104 -3.17 0.09 19.11
N GLU A 105 -2.85 -0.83 18.21
CA GLU A 105 -1.56 -0.90 17.52
C GLU A 105 -1.33 0.32 16.64
N VAL A 106 -2.38 0.81 15.97
CA VAL A 106 -2.34 2.01 15.13
C VAL A 106 -2.22 3.26 15.98
N GLU A 107 -2.94 3.32 17.11
CA GLU A 107 -2.81 4.44 18.08
C GLU A 107 -1.37 4.57 18.58
N LYS A 108 -0.74 3.47 18.99
CA LYS A 108 0.65 3.46 19.44
C LYS A 108 1.62 3.89 18.33
N ALA A 109 1.44 3.39 17.11
CA ALA A 109 2.28 3.78 15.98
C ALA A 109 2.16 5.29 15.70
N GLN A 110 0.94 5.83 15.74
CA GLN A 110 0.70 7.26 15.58
C GLN A 110 1.36 8.09 16.70
N GLU A 111 1.25 7.66 17.96
CA GLU A 111 1.91 8.34 19.09
C GLU A 111 3.44 8.36 18.94
N VAL A 112 4.05 7.27 18.47
CA VAL A 112 5.49 7.22 18.20
C VAL A 112 5.87 8.25 17.13
N LEU A 113 5.16 8.28 16.01
CA LEU A 113 5.41 9.23 14.93
C LEU A 113 5.23 10.70 15.37
N ILE A 114 4.22 10.97 16.21
CA ILE A 114 4.01 12.32 16.77
C ILE A 114 5.19 12.71 17.66
N ARG A 115 5.64 11.81 18.56
CA ARG A 115 6.79 12.08 19.42
C ARG A 115 8.07 12.30 18.63
N GLU A 116 8.30 11.50 17.60
CA GLU A 116 9.45 11.68 16.69
C GLU A 116 9.39 13.05 16.02
N ALA A 117 8.23 13.44 15.49
CA ALA A 117 8.03 14.76 14.89
C ALA A 117 8.25 15.91 15.89
N GLU A 118 7.78 15.78 17.13
CA GLU A 118 8.00 16.75 18.20
C GLU A 118 9.48 16.87 18.58
N THR A 119 10.21 15.76 18.64
CA THR A 119 11.66 15.78 18.92
C THR A 119 12.46 16.43 17.81
N CYS A 120 12.13 16.14 16.54
CA CYS A 120 12.71 16.81 15.38
C CYS A 120 12.40 18.31 15.39
N TYR A 121 11.17 18.67 15.76
CA TYR A 121 10.75 20.07 15.90
C TYR A 121 11.54 20.80 16.98
N ALA A 122 11.64 20.21 18.18
CA ALA A 122 12.40 20.79 19.28
C ALA A 122 13.88 20.95 18.93
N ALA A 123 14.49 19.95 18.30
CA ALA A 123 15.88 20.02 17.84
C ALA A 123 16.10 21.13 16.80
N GLY A 124 15.19 21.28 15.83
CA GLY A 124 15.24 22.34 14.83
C GLY A 124 15.09 23.74 15.45
N VAL A 125 14.21 23.90 16.44
CA VAL A 125 14.06 25.15 17.19
C VAL A 125 15.30 25.47 18.03
N THR A 126 15.89 24.47 18.70
CA THR A 126 17.14 24.65 19.46
C THR A 126 18.29 25.05 18.54
N GLN A 127 18.42 24.40 17.37
CA GLN A 127 19.42 24.74 16.37
C GLN A 127 19.23 26.17 15.84
N ALA A 128 18.00 26.55 15.47
CA ALA A 128 17.70 27.90 14.99
C ALA A 128 17.95 28.97 16.05
N LEU A 129 17.68 28.69 17.33
CA LEU A 129 18.03 29.57 18.44
C LEU A 129 19.55 29.68 18.60
N GLN A 130 20.27 28.57 18.50
CA GLN A 130 21.73 28.55 18.68
C GLN A 130 22.46 29.25 17.53
N GLU A 131 21.96 29.15 16.30
CA GLU A 131 22.43 29.91 15.13
C GLU A 131 22.12 31.42 15.26
N ARG A 132 21.03 31.77 15.95
CA ARG A 132 20.65 33.18 16.21
C ARG A 132 21.42 33.78 17.39
N PHE A 133 21.85 32.96 18.34
CA PHE A 133 22.63 33.34 19.53
C PHE A 133 24.07 32.82 19.43
N VAL A 134 24.75 33.13 18.32
CA VAL A 134 26.20 32.92 18.21
C VAL A 134 26.92 34.07 18.91
N GLY A 135 27.39 33.83 20.14
CA GLY A 135 28.49 34.62 20.72
C GLY A 135 28.18 35.49 21.94
N SER A 136 27.78 34.88 23.06
CA SER A 136 28.34 35.14 24.41
C SER A 136 27.50 34.38 25.44
N GLY A 137 28.10 33.42 26.14
CA GLY A 137 27.41 32.71 27.22
C GLY A 137 27.16 33.67 28.39
N PRO A 138 25.92 33.79 28.90
CA PRO A 138 25.65 34.69 30.01
C PRO A 138 26.16 34.07 31.33
N PRO A 139 26.88 34.83 32.19
CA PRO A 139 27.32 34.34 33.50
C PRO A 139 26.12 34.00 34.40
N ALA A 140 26.32 33.09 35.35
CA ALA A 140 25.26 32.43 36.14
C ALA A 140 24.25 33.35 36.88
N GLU A 141 24.54 34.64 37.04
CA GLU A 141 23.60 35.64 37.58
C GLU A 141 22.55 36.09 36.55
N GLU A 142 22.90 36.15 35.27
CA GLU A 142 21.95 36.46 34.20
C GLU A 142 20.92 35.34 34.04
N LEU A 143 21.28 34.07 34.29
CA LEU A 143 20.34 32.94 34.30
C LEU A 143 19.19 33.11 35.31
N LYS A 144 19.43 33.78 36.45
CA LYS A 144 18.39 34.10 37.44
C LYS A 144 17.50 35.24 36.94
N LEU A 145 18.08 36.26 36.31
CA LEU A 145 17.34 37.34 35.67
C LEU A 145 16.52 36.82 34.48
N TRP A 146 17.05 35.87 33.72
CA TRP A 146 16.39 35.18 32.62
C TRP A 146 15.22 34.31 33.09
N LYS A 147 15.27 33.70 34.27
CA LYS A 147 14.11 32.98 34.86
C LYS A 147 12.97 33.94 35.19
N VAL A 148 13.27 35.11 35.74
CA VAL A 148 12.28 36.18 36.01
C VAL A 148 11.77 36.77 34.68
N THR A 149 12.64 36.91 33.69
CA THR A 149 12.29 37.37 32.34
C THR A 149 11.50 36.31 31.58
N LEU A 150 11.68 35.01 31.83
CA LEU A 150 10.92 33.89 31.24
C LEU A 150 9.44 33.93 31.63
N VAL A 151 9.14 34.33 32.86
CA VAL A 151 7.76 34.62 33.30
C VAL A 151 7.17 35.81 32.54
N LYS A 152 8.00 36.80 32.18
CA LYS A 152 7.65 37.91 31.29
C LYS A 152 7.61 37.51 29.80
N TYR A 153 8.33 36.48 29.37
CA TYR A 153 8.26 35.92 28.02
C TYR A 153 7.03 35.03 27.81
N ARG A 154 6.37 34.58 28.88
CA ARG A 154 5.06 33.92 28.78
C ARG A 154 4.00 34.85 28.16
N SER A 155 4.13 36.18 28.31
CA SER A 155 3.34 37.16 27.55
C SER A 155 3.92 37.48 26.16
N GLN A 156 5.19 37.14 25.88
CA GLN A 156 5.80 37.11 24.53
C GLN A 156 5.65 35.76 23.80
N THR A 157 4.86 34.80 24.32
CA THR A 157 4.39 33.65 23.53
C THR A 157 3.66 34.13 22.26
N ILE A 158 3.11 35.35 22.28
CA ILE A 158 2.59 36.10 21.13
C ILE A 158 3.68 36.50 20.11
N ALA A 159 4.93 36.71 20.54
CA ALA A 159 6.07 37.07 19.68
C ALA A 159 6.80 35.86 19.09
N LEU A 160 6.64 34.66 19.65
CA LEU A 160 7.13 33.41 19.06
C LEU A 160 6.16 32.83 18.03
N LEU A 161 4.87 33.14 18.12
CA LEU A 161 3.85 32.74 17.13
C LEU A 161 4.26 33.05 15.68
N PRO A 162 4.79 34.24 15.34
CA PRO A 162 5.34 34.52 14.00
C PRO A 162 6.50 33.61 13.59
N CYS A 163 7.39 33.20 14.51
CA CYS A 163 8.48 32.25 14.23
C CYS A 163 7.95 30.81 14.06
N LEU A 164 6.95 30.39 14.83
CA LEU A 164 6.31 29.09 14.65
C LEU A 164 5.53 29.05 13.31
N PHE A 165 4.91 30.18 12.93
CA PHE A 165 4.21 30.33 11.66
C PHE A 165 5.18 30.32 10.48
N SER A 166 6.28 31.09 10.54
CA SER A 166 7.30 31.08 9.49
C SER A 166 8.04 29.75 9.38
N PHE A 167 8.23 29.03 10.48
CA PHE A 167 8.78 27.68 10.44
C PHE A 167 7.79 26.67 9.84
N LYS A 168 6.50 26.78 10.16
CA LYS A 168 5.45 25.98 9.51
C LYS A 168 5.40 26.25 8.01
N GLU A 169 5.43 27.51 7.59
CA GLU A 169 5.49 27.89 6.17
C GLU A 169 6.77 27.38 5.50
N SER A 170 7.92 27.43 6.20
CA SER A 170 9.18 26.88 5.68
C SER A 170 9.12 25.36 5.51
N LEU A 171 8.55 24.62 6.47
CA LEU A 171 8.35 23.18 6.35
C LEU A 171 7.39 22.84 5.22
N GLN A 172 6.30 23.60 5.08
CA GLN A 172 5.36 23.43 3.98
C GLN A 172 6.03 23.69 2.63
N SER A 173 6.79 24.78 2.50
CA SER A 173 7.55 25.09 1.28
C SER A 173 8.61 24.01 0.97
N LYS A 174 9.27 23.45 1.99
CA LYS A 174 10.20 22.32 1.80
C LYS A 174 9.48 21.05 1.36
N ALA A 175 8.30 20.77 1.90
CA ALA A 175 7.47 19.64 1.47
C ALA A 175 7.03 19.81 0.01
N GLU A 176 6.54 21.00 -0.36
CA GLU A 176 6.16 21.32 -1.74
C GLU A 176 7.35 21.22 -2.71
N ALA A 177 8.54 21.67 -2.29
CA ALA A 177 9.76 21.52 -3.08
C ALA A 177 10.17 20.05 -3.24
N HIS A 178 10.03 19.24 -2.19
CA HIS A 178 10.29 17.80 -2.26
C HIS A 178 9.30 17.11 -3.21
N ASP A 179 8.01 17.44 -3.13
CA ASP A 179 6.98 16.91 -4.04
C ASP A 179 7.28 17.28 -5.50
N ALA A 180 7.72 18.52 -5.75
CA ALA A 180 8.15 18.94 -7.09
C ALA A 180 9.36 18.14 -7.61
N VAL A 181 10.31 17.81 -6.73
CA VAL A 181 11.46 16.94 -7.08
C VAL A 181 10.99 15.53 -7.42
N CYS A 182 10.08 14.95 -6.64
CA CYS A 182 9.49 13.64 -6.92
C CYS A 182 8.77 13.63 -8.27
N LEU A 183 7.93 14.62 -8.56
CA LEU A 183 7.23 14.74 -9.83
C LEU A 183 8.18 14.90 -11.03
N SER A 184 9.25 15.69 -10.85
CA SER A 184 10.29 15.85 -11.88
C SER A 184 11.03 14.53 -12.15
N ALA A 185 11.33 13.77 -11.10
CA ALA A 185 11.96 12.45 -11.22
C ALA A 185 11.04 11.45 -11.95
N GLU A 186 9.74 11.44 -11.64
CA GLU A 186 8.74 10.63 -12.34
C GLU A 186 8.66 10.98 -13.84
N GLN A 187 8.61 12.27 -14.17
CA GLN A 187 8.58 12.73 -15.57
C GLN A 187 9.86 12.35 -16.33
N SER A 188 11.01 12.45 -15.67
CA SER A 188 12.30 12.03 -16.24
C SER A 188 12.32 10.53 -16.51
N LEU A 189 11.82 9.72 -15.56
CA LEU A 189 11.69 8.28 -15.72
C LEU A 189 10.74 7.93 -16.88
N GLU A 190 9.57 8.55 -16.96
CA GLU A 190 8.60 8.33 -18.04
C GLU A 190 9.24 8.62 -19.42
N LYS A 191 9.95 9.75 -19.53
CA LYS A 191 10.66 10.13 -20.76
C LYS A 191 11.72 9.11 -21.16
N HIS A 192 12.50 8.61 -20.20
CA HIS A 192 13.46 7.55 -20.46
C HIS A 192 12.76 6.24 -20.85
N LEU A 193 11.68 5.86 -20.17
CA LEU A 193 10.91 4.67 -20.52
C LEU A 193 10.35 4.75 -21.94
N ASP A 194 9.82 5.89 -22.36
CA ASP A 194 9.31 6.08 -23.73
C ASP A 194 10.40 5.98 -24.79
N GLN A 195 11.62 6.44 -24.48
CA GLN A 195 12.78 6.27 -25.36
C GLN A 195 13.11 4.79 -25.59
N TYR A 196 12.99 3.96 -24.56
CA TYR A 196 13.32 2.52 -24.62
C TYR A 196 12.13 1.62 -24.93
N ARG A 197 10.89 2.10 -24.79
CA ARG A 197 9.65 1.37 -25.10
C ARG A 197 9.62 0.71 -26.49
N PRO A 198 10.08 1.35 -27.59
CA PRO A 198 10.16 0.67 -28.89
C PRO A 198 11.21 -0.45 -28.93
N GLN A 199 12.32 -0.31 -28.19
CA GLN A 199 13.39 -1.32 -28.11
C GLN A 199 12.97 -2.53 -27.25
N LEU A 200 12.19 -2.28 -26.20
CA LEU A 200 11.64 -3.31 -25.31
C LEU A 200 10.59 -4.17 -26.02
N LYS A 201 9.80 -3.60 -26.95
CA LYS A 201 8.84 -4.36 -27.76
C LYS A 201 9.54 -5.32 -28.75
N LEU A 202 10.68 -4.92 -29.32
CA LEU A 202 11.43 -5.73 -30.28
C LEU A 202 12.13 -6.94 -29.64
N ARG A 203 12.58 -6.84 -28.38
CA ARG A 203 13.27 -7.96 -27.71
C ARG A 203 12.37 -9.10 -27.23
N ILE A 204 11.06 -8.87 -27.06
CA ILE A 204 10.16 -9.91 -26.52
C ILE A 204 9.62 -10.85 -27.61
N VAL A 205 9.76 -10.50 -28.91
CA VAL A 205 9.28 -11.36 -30.01
C VAL A 205 10.39 -12.20 -30.65
N ASP A 206 11.65 -11.76 -30.65
CA ASP A 206 12.65 -12.38 -31.54
C ASP A 206 13.59 -13.42 -30.92
N GLU A 207 13.63 -13.66 -29.60
CA GLU A 207 14.51 -14.76 -29.09
C GLU A 207 13.95 -16.15 -29.39
N ALA A 208 12.62 -16.30 -29.51
CA ALA A 208 11.99 -17.56 -29.91
C ALA A 208 12.06 -17.77 -31.44
N GLU A 209 11.86 -16.71 -32.24
CA GLU A 209 11.92 -16.80 -33.70
C GLU A 209 13.36 -16.90 -34.22
N VAL A 210 14.34 -16.24 -33.59
CA VAL A 210 15.76 -16.38 -33.98
C VAL A 210 16.31 -17.76 -33.61
N ARG A 211 15.86 -18.39 -32.51
CA ARG A 211 16.20 -19.79 -32.20
C ARG A 211 15.49 -20.79 -33.10
N ALA A 212 14.27 -20.51 -33.55
CA ALA A 212 13.56 -21.34 -34.52
C ALA A 212 14.13 -21.21 -35.94
N ALA A 213 14.65 -20.03 -36.32
CA ALA A 213 15.26 -19.78 -37.62
C ALA A 213 16.72 -20.29 -37.70
N ALA A 214 17.43 -20.41 -36.57
CA ALA A 214 18.79 -20.96 -36.50
C ALA A 214 18.84 -22.49 -36.30
N ALA A 215 17.70 -23.14 -36.03
CA ALA A 215 17.60 -24.59 -36.02
C ALA A 215 17.37 -25.09 -37.45
N GLU A 216 18.37 -25.79 -38.01
CA GLU A 216 18.18 -26.54 -39.26
C GLU A 216 16.90 -27.38 -39.21
N PRO A 217 16.15 -27.48 -40.32
CA PRO A 217 14.99 -28.36 -40.37
C PRO A 217 15.44 -29.78 -40.00
N PRO A 218 14.76 -30.46 -39.06
CA PRO A 218 15.14 -31.82 -38.67
C PRO A 218 15.17 -32.70 -39.93
N PRO A 219 16.18 -33.58 -40.07
CA PRO A 219 16.30 -34.43 -41.24
C PRO A 219 15.00 -35.20 -41.38
N GLN A 220 14.35 -35.09 -42.55
CA GLN A 220 13.11 -35.79 -42.85
C GLN A 220 13.32 -37.28 -42.54
N LEU A 221 12.75 -37.72 -41.42
CA LEU A 221 12.78 -39.11 -40.99
C LEU A 221 12.03 -39.91 -42.03
N SER A 222 12.73 -40.79 -42.74
CA SER A 222 12.10 -41.65 -43.74
C SER A 222 10.93 -42.42 -43.10
N PRO A 223 9.83 -42.68 -43.83
CA PRO A 223 8.65 -43.36 -43.28
C PRO A 223 8.97 -44.70 -42.61
N ALA A 224 10.02 -45.38 -43.09
CA ALA A 224 10.53 -46.62 -42.52
C ALA A 224 11.12 -46.45 -41.11
N ARG A 225 11.78 -45.33 -40.83
CA ARG A 225 12.40 -45.04 -39.52
C ARG A 225 11.35 -44.60 -38.49
N ALA A 226 10.36 -43.82 -38.92
CA ALA A 226 9.22 -43.44 -38.08
C ALA A 226 8.36 -44.67 -37.69
N ALA A 227 8.15 -45.60 -38.62
CA ALA A 227 7.46 -46.87 -38.34
C ALA A 227 8.24 -47.78 -37.38
N GLY A 228 9.58 -47.76 -37.45
CA GLY A 228 10.44 -48.49 -36.50
C GLY A 228 10.31 -47.96 -35.07
N LEU A 229 10.40 -46.64 -34.89
CA LEU A 229 10.29 -45.99 -33.58
C LEU A 229 8.88 -46.15 -32.95
N LEU A 230 7.83 -46.09 -33.76
CA LEU A 230 6.47 -46.36 -33.29
C LEU A 230 6.31 -47.80 -32.83
N LYS A 231 6.88 -48.78 -33.55
CA LYS A 231 6.85 -50.19 -33.12
C LYS A 231 7.60 -50.39 -31.81
N GLU A 232 8.78 -49.78 -31.67
CA GLU A 232 9.59 -49.86 -30.46
C GLU A 232 8.89 -49.24 -29.25
N ALA A 233 8.27 -48.06 -29.42
CA ALA A 233 7.46 -47.41 -28.39
C ALA A 233 6.22 -48.25 -27.99
N THR A 234 5.56 -48.90 -28.95
CA THR A 234 4.44 -49.80 -28.63
C THR A 234 4.89 -51.04 -27.86
N THR A 235 6.04 -51.62 -28.19
CA THR A 235 6.57 -52.78 -27.46
C THR A 235 6.99 -52.43 -26.04
N ASP A 236 7.55 -51.24 -25.81
CA ASP A 236 7.93 -50.80 -24.47
C ASP A 236 6.70 -50.44 -23.62
N LEU A 237 5.66 -49.87 -24.22
CA LEU A 237 4.39 -49.65 -23.52
C LEU A 237 3.73 -50.98 -23.10
N GLU A 238 3.75 -52.00 -23.97
CA GLU A 238 3.24 -53.33 -23.63
C GLU A 238 4.03 -54.00 -22.51
N ARG A 239 5.36 -53.85 -22.49
CA ARG A 239 6.21 -54.35 -21.40
C ARG A 239 5.90 -53.64 -20.09
N LEU A 240 5.70 -52.33 -20.12
CA LEU A 240 5.40 -51.53 -18.95
C LEU A 240 4.00 -51.87 -18.41
N MET A 241 3.02 -52.07 -19.29
CA MET A 241 1.68 -52.54 -18.93
C MET A 241 1.69 -53.94 -18.29
N ARG A 242 2.51 -54.87 -18.81
CA ARG A 242 2.69 -56.20 -18.19
C ARG A 242 3.35 -56.08 -16.83
N PHE A 243 4.40 -55.27 -16.68
CA PHE A 243 5.08 -55.05 -15.42
C PHE A 243 4.12 -54.52 -14.33
N VAL A 244 3.29 -53.53 -14.67
CA VAL A 244 2.28 -52.97 -13.76
C VAL A 244 1.21 -53.99 -13.39
N SER A 245 0.86 -54.90 -14.31
CA SER A 245 -0.23 -55.87 -14.10
C SER A 245 0.21 -57.14 -13.36
N SER A 246 1.45 -57.61 -13.54
CA SER A 246 1.93 -58.86 -12.95
C SER A 246 3.00 -58.70 -11.86
N GLY A 247 3.55 -57.49 -11.66
CA GLY A 247 4.55 -57.21 -10.63
C GLY A 247 5.87 -57.97 -10.79
N THR A 248 6.12 -58.59 -11.94
CA THR A 248 7.32 -59.39 -12.21
C THR A 248 8.17 -58.73 -13.31
N ALA A 249 9.38 -58.30 -12.93
CA ALA A 249 10.42 -57.90 -13.89
C ALA A 249 11.04 -59.16 -14.49
N GLY A 250 10.80 -59.41 -15.78
CA GLY A 250 11.52 -60.39 -16.59
C GLY A 250 12.47 -59.68 -17.53
#